data_AF-A0A497UST7-F1
#
_entry.id   AF-A0A497UST7-F1
#
_cell.length_a   1.000
_cell.length_b   1.000
_cell.length_c   1.000
_cell.angle_alpha   90.00
_cell.angle_beta   90.00
_cell.angle_gamma   90.00
#
_symmetry.space_group_name_H-M   'P 1'
#
loop_
_entity.id
_entity.type
_entity.pdbx_description
1 polymer ?
#
loop_
_entity_poly.entity_id
_entity_poly.type
_entity_poly.pdbx_seq_one_letter_code
_entity_poly.pdbx_strand_id
1 'polypeptide(L)'
;MSKRKLLIQAVFEQAKKESGRDTKSGIASYLWTYFEEHLNYIISDKTFIRYYEAFLENDKEVNINPDRLDKLSQYIGYDSFKDFNYTFEKKVEKEGNSTTSVRFLLDGEEVSMPEKIFQIIIKISNNSNFNVPDFVKKNGLGVIEFVFVALLVTGGVVFSNKSNNKNGKENTSGIMSFINPAKSYMYWNGDEFVETDSSYIGPDFEVVARNEHKIRYFKRITRKDTMNVENSIGKTWYSKVNGKVEFFTMDGIDPENKRELKRATEYIIRKYSGEKPEITKRE
;
A
#
# COMPACT_ATOMS: atom_id res chain seq x y z
N MET A 1 15.51 -2.35 -16.60
CA MET A 1 15.86 -3.51 -15.75
C MET A 1 15.24 -4.76 -16.37
N SER A 2 15.97 -5.89 -16.49
CA SER A 2 15.38 -7.12 -17.07
C SER A 2 14.30 -7.70 -16.14
N LYS A 3 13.21 -8.23 -16.72
CA LYS A 3 12.12 -8.89 -15.97
C LYS A 3 12.62 -10.07 -15.13
N ARG A 4 13.66 -10.77 -15.59
CA ARG A 4 14.31 -11.85 -14.84
C ARG A 4 15.04 -11.32 -13.62
N LYS A 5 15.72 -10.17 -13.73
CA LYS A 5 16.38 -9.49 -12.62
C LYS A 5 15.37 -9.12 -11.53
N LEU A 6 14.21 -8.59 -11.93
CA LEU A 6 13.11 -8.25 -11.02
C LEU A 6 12.57 -9.48 -10.27
N LEU A 7 12.33 -10.59 -10.99
CA LEU A 7 11.90 -11.84 -10.37
C LEU A 7 12.92 -12.33 -9.34
N ILE A 8 14.20 -12.41 -9.73
CA ILE A 8 15.26 -12.89 -8.83
C ILE A 8 15.38 -12.00 -7.59
N GLN A 9 15.30 -10.69 -7.75
CA GLN A 9 15.32 -9.78 -6.62
C GLN A 9 14.15 -10.03 -5.66
N ALA A 10 12.92 -10.18 -6.19
CA ALA A 10 11.74 -10.45 -5.37
C ALA A 10 11.86 -11.76 -4.59
N VAL A 11 12.38 -12.82 -5.23
CA VAL A 11 12.64 -14.12 -4.61
C VAL A 11 13.62 -13.99 -3.44
N PHE A 12 14.75 -13.32 -3.64
CA PHE A 12 15.77 -13.20 -2.59
C PHE A 12 15.33 -12.31 -1.43
N GLU A 13 14.54 -11.26 -1.68
CA GLU A 13 13.97 -10.42 -0.63
C GLU A 13 12.91 -11.15 0.21
N GLN A 14 12.03 -11.94 -0.43
CA GLN A 14 11.05 -12.77 0.29
C GLN A 14 11.77 -13.81 1.15
N ALA A 15 12.76 -14.50 0.59
CA ALA A 15 13.54 -15.50 1.31
C ALA A 15 14.36 -14.91 2.46
N LYS A 16 14.91 -13.71 2.29
CA LYS A 16 15.58 -12.96 3.37
C LYS A 16 14.62 -12.68 4.53
N LYS A 17 13.38 -12.27 4.23
CA LYS A 17 12.37 -12.03 5.27
C LYS A 17 11.95 -13.31 5.98
N GLU A 18 11.64 -14.37 5.24
CA GLU A 18 11.14 -15.62 5.82
C GLU A 18 12.21 -16.35 6.63
N SER A 19 13.45 -16.38 6.12
CA SER A 19 14.55 -17.08 6.77
C SER A 19 15.22 -16.29 7.90
N GLY A 20 15.06 -14.95 7.91
CA GLY A 20 15.83 -14.05 8.77
C GLY A 20 17.33 -14.01 8.45
N ARG A 21 17.77 -14.62 7.34
CA ARG A 21 19.18 -14.70 6.93
C ARG A 21 19.54 -13.50 6.07
N ASP A 22 20.72 -12.94 6.28
CA ASP A 22 21.23 -11.76 5.56
C ASP A 22 22.39 -12.06 4.60
N THR A 23 23.04 -13.22 4.76
CA THR A 23 24.11 -13.67 3.86
C THR A 23 23.54 -14.34 2.60
N LYS A 24 24.17 -14.10 1.44
CA LYS A 24 23.77 -14.73 0.17
C LYS A 24 23.71 -16.26 0.25
N SER A 25 24.71 -16.87 0.91
CA SER A 25 24.77 -18.32 1.12
C SER A 25 23.68 -18.81 2.06
N GLY A 26 23.38 -18.04 3.11
CA GLY A 26 22.27 -18.34 4.02
C GLY A 26 20.93 -18.33 3.29
N ILE A 27 20.63 -17.26 2.55
CA ILE A 27 19.37 -17.14 1.80
C ILE A 27 19.28 -18.23 0.72
N ALA A 28 20.37 -18.51 0.00
CA ALA A 28 20.42 -19.57 -1.01
C ALA A 28 20.18 -20.97 -0.44
N SER A 29 20.74 -21.26 0.75
CA SER A 29 20.47 -22.52 1.45
C SER A 29 18.99 -22.65 1.84
N TYR A 30 18.37 -21.57 2.32
CA TYR A 30 16.94 -21.58 2.63
C TYR A 30 16.09 -21.82 1.39
N LEU A 31 16.38 -21.11 0.29
CA LEU A 31 15.68 -21.28 -0.98
C LEU A 31 15.83 -22.70 -1.54
N TRP A 32 17.01 -23.31 -1.42
CA TRP A 32 17.19 -24.71 -1.81
C TRP A 32 16.27 -25.63 -1.02
N THR A 33 16.31 -25.57 0.32
CA THR A 33 15.43 -26.38 1.19
C THR A 33 13.96 -26.15 0.87
N TYR A 34 13.53 -24.89 0.74
CA TYR A 34 12.14 -24.54 0.45
C TYR A 34 11.67 -25.13 -0.90
N PHE A 35 12.46 -24.98 -1.95
CA PHE A 35 12.06 -25.43 -3.29
C PHE A 35 12.01 -26.96 -3.38
N GLU A 36 12.91 -27.63 -2.67
CA GLU A 36 12.91 -29.09 -2.56
C GLU A 36 11.69 -29.59 -1.78
N GLU A 37 11.42 -29.03 -0.60
CA GLU A 37 10.36 -29.51 0.31
C GLU A 37 8.94 -29.09 -0.10
N HIS A 38 8.76 -27.86 -0.58
CA HIS A 38 7.42 -27.30 -0.82
C HIS A 38 7.02 -27.23 -2.29
N LEU A 39 7.99 -27.13 -3.21
CA LEU A 39 7.71 -27.04 -4.65
C LEU A 39 8.07 -28.30 -5.42
N ASN A 40 8.64 -29.30 -4.73
CA ASN A 40 9.17 -30.54 -5.30
C ASN A 40 10.04 -30.27 -6.54
N TYR A 41 10.93 -29.27 -6.43
CA TYR A 41 11.75 -28.79 -7.54
C TYR A 41 13.18 -28.50 -7.08
N ILE A 42 14.15 -29.21 -7.65
CA ILE A 42 15.54 -29.14 -7.16
C ILE A 42 16.29 -27.97 -7.82
N ILE A 43 16.67 -27.00 -7.01
CA ILE A 43 17.63 -25.95 -7.35
C ILE A 43 18.70 -25.91 -6.25
N SER A 44 19.94 -26.26 -6.61
CA SER A 44 21.05 -26.19 -5.66
C SER A 44 21.28 -24.78 -5.12
N ASP A 45 21.73 -24.70 -3.88
CA ASP A 45 22.24 -23.49 -3.23
C ASP A 45 23.25 -22.72 -4.12
N LYS A 46 24.19 -23.43 -4.76
CA LYS A 46 25.16 -22.86 -5.71
C LYS A 46 24.49 -22.17 -6.88
N THR A 47 23.38 -22.71 -7.37
CA THR A 47 22.62 -22.10 -8.46
C THR A 47 21.92 -20.83 -8.01
N PHE A 48 21.34 -20.83 -6.81
CA PHE A 48 20.79 -19.62 -6.21
C PHE A 48 21.87 -18.55 -5.99
N ILE A 49 23.03 -18.90 -5.43
CA ILE A 49 24.17 -17.98 -5.27
C ILE A 49 24.56 -17.40 -6.63
N ARG A 50 24.67 -18.24 -7.68
CA ARG A 50 24.97 -17.75 -9.03
C ARG A 50 23.92 -16.77 -9.56
N TYR A 51 22.64 -16.98 -9.26
CA TYR A 51 21.60 -16.02 -9.62
C TYR A 51 21.72 -14.72 -8.84
N TYR A 52 21.99 -14.78 -7.55
CA TYR A 52 22.25 -13.61 -6.73
C TYR A 52 23.42 -12.78 -7.30
N GLU A 53 24.56 -13.42 -7.54
CA GLU A 53 25.76 -12.76 -8.07
C GLU A 53 25.54 -12.22 -9.48
N ALA A 54 24.87 -12.97 -10.35
CA ALA A 54 24.61 -12.53 -11.72
C ALA A 54 23.65 -11.33 -11.75
N PHE A 55 22.49 -11.43 -11.09
CA PHE A 55 21.44 -10.43 -11.23
C PHE A 55 21.55 -9.28 -10.24
N LEU A 56 22.06 -9.49 -9.02
CA LEU A 56 22.03 -8.48 -7.96
C LEU A 56 23.39 -7.84 -7.69
N GLU A 57 24.50 -8.53 -7.94
CA GLU A 57 25.85 -7.97 -7.77
C GLU A 57 26.46 -7.45 -9.08
N ASN A 58 26.42 -8.25 -10.15
CA ASN A 58 27.18 -7.99 -11.37
C ASN A 58 26.34 -7.44 -12.54
N ASP A 59 25.03 -7.27 -12.34
CA ASP A 59 24.05 -6.87 -13.37
C ASP A 59 24.19 -7.62 -14.71
N LYS A 60 24.53 -8.91 -14.62
CA LYS A 60 24.73 -9.80 -15.75
C LYS A 60 23.50 -10.65 -15.96
N GLU A 61 22.94 -10.58 -17.15
CA GLU A 61 21.82 -11.42 -17.53
C GLU A 61 22.30 -12.85 -17.84
N VAL A 62 21.92 -13.80 -16.99
CA VAL A 62 22.16 -15.22 -17.22
C VAL A 62 20.87 -15.90 -17.67
N ASN A 63 20.99 -16.92 -18.51
CA ASN A 63 19.82 -17.68 -18.93
C ASN A 63 19.29 -18.51 -17.75
N ILE A 64 17.98 -18.43 -17.52
CA ILE A 64 17.25 -19.25 -16.57
C ILE A 64 16.19 -20.01 -17.37
N ASN A 65 16.11 -21.32 -17.16
CA ASN A 65 15.14 -22.15 -17.87
C ASN A 65 13.70 -21.70 -17.54
N PRO A 66 12.77 -21.77 -18.49
CA PRO A 66 11.38 -21.34 -18.29
C PRO A 66 10.69 -22.02 -17.10
N ASP A 67 10.86 -23.34 -16.95
CA ASP A 67 10.32 -24.12 -15.83
C ASP A 67 10.78 -23.57 -14.47
N ARG A 68 12.05 -23.19 -14.39
CA ARG A 68 12.65 -22.61 -13.20
C ARG A 68 12.13 -21.21 -12.94
N LEU A 69 11.92 -20.40 -13.98
CA LEU A 69 11.29 -19.09 -13.85
C LEU A 69 9.86 -19.20 -13.31
N ASP A 70 9.10 -20.19 -13.76
CA ASP A 70 7.76 -20.45 -13.25
C ASP A 70 7.81 -20.86 -11.76
N LYS A 71 8.73 -21.74 -11.37
CA LYS A 71 8.91 -22.14 -9.97
C LYS A 71 9.35 -20.99 -9.08
N LEU A 72 10.26 -20.13 -9.57
CA LEU A 72 10.65 -18.89 -8.90
C LEU A 72 9.47 -17.94 -8.73
N SER A 73 8.56 -17.89 -9.70
CA SER A 73 7.34 -17.06 -9.63
C SER A 73 6.32 -17.63 -8.64
N GLN A 74 6.16 -18.96 -8.60
CA GLN A 74 5.30 -19.64 -7.63
C GLN A 74 5.73 -19.38 -6.19
N TYR A 75 7.03 -19.37 -5.93
CA TYR A 75 7.56 -19.03 -4.60
C TYR A 75 7.12 -17.64 -4.10
N ILE A 76 7.03 -16.65 -5.00
CA ILE A 76 6.59 -15.29 -4.66
C ILE A 76 5.10 -15.05 -4.92
N GLY A 77 4.30 -16.12 -5.08
CA GLY A 77 2.85 -16.07 -5.15
C GLY A 77 2.23 -15.79 -6.52
N TYR A 78 2.95 -16.05 -7.62
CA TYR A 78 2.43 -15.95 -9.00
C TYR A 78 2.39 -17.31 -9.68
N ASP A 79 1.40 -17.55 -10.53
CA ASP A 79 1.19 -18.88 -11.14
C ASP A 79 2.33 -19.29 -12.08
N SER A 80 2.91 -18.31 -12.77
CA SER A 80 3.97 -18.49 -13.76
C SER A 80 4.79 -17.22 -13.94
N PHE A 81 5.92 -17.32 -14.63
CA PHE A 81 6.70 -16.15 -15.01
C PHE A 81 5.93 -15.23 -15.97
N LYS A 82 5.04 -15.79 -16.78
CA LYS A 82 4.15 -15.01 -17.63
C LYS A 82 3.16 -14.19 -16.79
N ASP A 83 2.57 -14.78 -15.76
CA ASP A 83 1.65 -14.10 -14.84
C ASP A 83 2.36 -12.99 -14.04
N PHE A 84 3.55 -13.28 -13.52
CA PHE A 84 4.42 -12.28 -12.90
C PHE A 84 4.66 -11.08 -13.82
N ASN A 85 5.00 -11.33 -15.09
CA ASN A 85 5.27 -10.29 -16.07
C ASN A 85 4.02 -9.49 -16.43
N TYR A 86 2.87 -10.15 -16.64
CA TYR A 86 1.61 -9.46 -16.98
C TYR A 86 1.14 -8.57 -15.82
N THR A 87 1.22 -9.07 -14.59
CA THR A 87 0.88 -8.30 -13.39
C THR A 87 1.84 -7.12 -13.20
N PHE A 88 3.13 -7.30 -13.53
CA PHE A 88 4.12 -6.23 -13.51
C PHE A 88 3.86 -5.17 -14.60
N GLU A 89 3.58 -5.56 -15.84
CA GLU A 89 3.26 -4.63 -16.94
C GLU A 89 1.97 -3.84 -16.66
N LYS A 90 0.91 -4.52 -16.20
CA LYS A 90 -0.33 -3.86 -15.77
C LYS A 90 -0.12 -2.90 -14.60
N LYS A 91 0.87 -3.15 -13.73
CA LYS A 91 1.29 -2.19 -12.68
C LYS A 91 1.99 -0.98 -13.28
N VAL A 92 2.94 -1.17 -14.20
CA VAL A 92 3.67 -0.08 -14.88
C VAL A 92 2.71 0.81 -15.69
N GLU A 93 1.75 0.21 -16.40
CA GLU A 93 0.73 0.97 -17.15
C GLU A 93 -0.16 1.82 -16.23
N LYS A 94 -0.45 1.33 -15.03
CA LYS A 94 -1.20 2.07 -14.00
C LYS A 94 -0.33 3.05 -13.20
N GLU A 95 0.98 2.84 -13.14
CA GLU A 95 1.93 3.75 -12.47
C GLU A 95 2.25 4.99 -13.31
N GLY A 96 1.96 4.98 -14.62
CA GLY A 96 2.01 6.18 -15.46
C GLY A 96 0.99 7.26 -15.07
N ASN A 97 -0.03 6.92 -14.27
CA ASN A 97 -1.03 7.84 -13.77
C ASN A 97 -1.52 7.46 -12.37
N SER A 98 -0.88 8.05 -11.36
CA SER A 98 -1.34 8.13 -9.97
C SER A 98 -1.07 6.88 -9.11
N THR A 99 -0.10 7.07 -8.22
CA THR A 99 0.28 6.21 -7.09
C THR A 99 -0.93 5.82 -6.24
N THR A 100 -1.37 4.56 -6.29
CA THR A 100 -2.23 3.95 -5.25
C THR A 100 -1.99 2.45 -5.17
N SER A 101 -1.77 2.01 -3.93
CA SER A 101 -1.59 0.66 -3.38
C SER A 101 -2.28 -0.49 -4.12
N VAL A 102 -1.54 -1.58 -4.34
CA VAL A 102 -2.10 -2.87 -4.81
C VAL A 102 -2.22 -3.82 -3.61
N ARG A 103 -3.45 -4.26 -3.34
CA ARG A 103 -3.80 -5.35 -2.41
C ARG A 103 -3.87 -6.66 -3.20
N PHE A 104 -3.35 -7.75 -2.65
CA PHE A 104 -3.44 -9.09 -3.22
C PHE A 104 -4.41 -9.94 -2.40
N LEU A 105 -5.34 -10.62 -3.08
CA LEU A 105 -6.22 -11.67 -2.55
C LEU A 105 -5.96 -12.91 -3.42
N LEU A 106 -5.50 -13.99 -2.80
CA LEU A 106 -5.39 -15.32 -3.40
C LEU A 106 -6.03 -16.32 -2.43
N ASP A 107 -7.06 -17.01 -2.92
CA ASP A 107 -7.77 -18.14 -2.27
C ASP A 107 -8.21 -17.96 -0.80
N GLY A 108 -8.60 -16.74 -0.41
CA GLY A 108 -9.28 -16.52 0.86
C GLY A 108 -8.39 -16.61 2.11
N GLU A 109 -7.08 -16.75 1.95
CA GLU A 109 -6.09 -16.62 3.04
C GLU A 109 -5.15 -15.44 2.80
N GLU A 110 -4.91 -14.63 3.84
CA GLU A 110 -4.05 -13.46 3.79
C GLU A 110 -2.57 -13.86 3.70
N VAL A 111 -2.03 -14.00 2.48
CA VAL A 111 -0.57 -14.12 2.32
C VAL A 111 0.06 -12.72 2.32
N SER A 112 0.58 -12.34 3.49
CA SER A 112 1.29 -11.08 3.72
C SER A 112 2.67 -11.06 3.06
N MET A 113 2.73 -10.70 1.77
CA MET A 113 3.95 -10.10 1.22
C MET A 113 4.05 -8.69 1.82
N PRO A 114 5.09 -8.38 2.61
CA PRO A 114 5.19 -7.09 3.28
C PRO A 114 5.30 -5.98 2.22
N GLU A 115 4.54 -4.90 2.37
CA GLU A 115 4.63 -3.69 1.52
C GLU A 115 6.07 -3.18 1.31
N LYS A 116 6.96 -3.49 2.25
CA LYS A 116 8.40 -3.22 2.15
C LYS A 116 9.04 -3.88 0.93
N ILE A 117 8.70 -5.12 0.57
CA ILE A 117 9.31 -5.80 -0.59
C ILE A 117 8.84 -5.18 -1.90
N PHE A 118 7.55 -4.86 -2.03
CA PHE A 118 7.04 -4.14 -3.20
C PHE A 118 7.64 -2.74 -3.33
N GLN A 119 7.78 -2.01 -2.23
CA GLN A 119 8.43 -0.69 -2.24
C GLN A 119 9.93 -0.77 -2.53
N ILE A 120 10.63 -1.82 -2.08
CA ILE A 120 12.04 -2.09 -2.40
C ILE A 120 12.18 -2.36 -3.91
N ILE A 121 11.32 -3.19 -4.49
CA ILE A 121 11.33 -3.49 -5.93
C ILE A 121 11.04 -2.23 -6.76
N ILE A 122 10.05 -1.41 -6.37
CA ILE A 122 9.71 -0.15 -7.06
C ILE A 122 10.85 0.87 -6.93
N LYS A 123 11.44 1.06 -5.73
CA LYS A 123 12.56 1.99 -5.53
C LYS A 123 13.82 1.57 -6.28
N ILE A 124 14.11 0.27 -6.37
CA ILE A 124 15.29 -0.25 -7.07
C ILE A 124 15.08 -0.23 -8.59
N SER A 125 13.87 -0.52 -9.07
CA SER A 125 13.53 -0.41 -10.49
C SER A 125 13.64 1.03 -11.02
N ASN A 126 13.55 2.03 -10.12
CA ASN A 126 13.59 3.46 -10.47
C ASN A 126 14.95 4.14 -10.19
N ASN A 127 15.91 3.46 -9.55
CA ASN A 127 17.22 4.03 -9.23
C ASN A 127 18.34 3.28 -9.96
N SER A 128 18.80 3.85 -11.07
CA SER A 128 19.94 3.33 -11.83
C SER A 128 21.31 3.80 -11.32
N ASN A 129 21.46 4.63 -10.29
CA ASN A 129 22.77 5.22 -9.95
C ASN A 129 23.01 5.47 -8.44
N PHE A 130 23.25 4.45 -7.63
CA PHE A 130 23.82 4.66 -6.28
C PHE A 130 25.14 3.88 -6.10
N ASN A 131 26.26 4.56 -6.30
CA ASN A 131 27.59 4.05 -5.97
C ASN A 131 27.85 4.21 -4.47
N VAL A 132 27.91 3.10 -3.74
CA VAL A 132 28.43 3.07 -2.37
C VAL A 132 29.97 3.14 -2.42
N PRO A 133 30.63 4.11 -1.76
CA PRO A 133 32.08 4.24 -1.79
C PRO A 133 32.81 3.01 -1.21
N ASP A 134 33.93 2.63 -1.83
CA ASP A 134 34.66 1.39 -1.52
C ASP A 134 35.22 1.30 -0.10
N PHE A 135 35.39 2.42 0.61
CA PHE A 135 35.89 2.42 1.99
C PHE A 135 34.93 1.75 2.98
N VAL A 136 33.63 1.67 2.66
CA VAL A 136 32.61 1.01 3.48
C VAL A 136 32.76 -0.52 3.46
N LYS A 137 33.42 -1.08 2.44
CA LYS A 137 33.56 -2.53 2.25
C LYS A 137 34.80 -3.14 2.92
N LYS A 138 35.75 -2.32 3.40
CA LYS A 138 37.10 -2.79 3.73
C LYS A 138 37.36 -3.07 5.22
N ASN A 139 36.55 -2.55 6.13
CA ASN A 139 36.76 -2.71 7.57
C ASN A 139 35.59 -3.46 8.21
N GLY A 140 35.90 -4.47 9.04
CA GLY A 140 34.94 -5.33 9.77
C GLY A 140 34.10 -4.63 10.85
N LEU A 141 34.03 -3.30 10.83
CA LEU A 141 33.17 -2.42 11.62
C LEU A 141 32.47 -1.51 10.61
N GLY A 142 31.27 -1.92 10.18
CA GLY A 142 30.56 -1.35 9.04
C GLY A 142 29.75 -0.08 9.32
N VAL A 143 28.86 0.26 8.38
CA VAL A 143 27.90 1.40 8.31
C VAL A 143 27.27 1.81 9.65
N ILE A 144 27.11 0.88 10.59
CA ILE A 144 26.58 1.11 11.94
C ILE A 144 27.39 2.17 12.67
N GLU A 145 28.72 2.18 12.56
CA GLU A 145 29.59 3.14 13.26
C GLU A 145 29.47 4.54 12.63
N PHE A 146 29.34 4.61 11.30
CA PHE A 146 29.10 5.87 10.59
C PHE A 146 27.70 6.44 10.90
N VAL A 147 26.70 5.58 11.04
CA VAL A 147 25.34 5.95 11.46
C VAL A 147 25.33 6.37 12.94
N PHE A 148 26.07 5.68 13.81
CA PHE A 148 26.22 6.04 15.23
C PHE A 148 26.93 7.38 15.40
N VAL A 149 28.03 7.61 14.67
CA VAL A 149 28.78 8.87 14.69
C VAL A 149 27.93 9.99 14.09
N ALA A 150 27.20 9.75 12.99
CA ALA A 150 26.26 10.72 12.46
C ALA A 150 25.15 11.05 13.47
N LEU A 151 24.59 10.06 14.18
CA LEU A 151 23.59 10.25 15.24
C LEU A 151 24.14 11.03 16.45
N LEU A 152 25.40 10.84 16.81
CA LEU A 152 26.06 11.55 17.92
C LEU A 152 26.46 12.98 17.54
N VAL A 153 26.98 13.21 16.32
CA VAL A 153 27.43 14.53 15.85
C VAL A 153 26.25 15.43 15.46
N THR A 154 25.11 14.86 15.06
CA THR A 154 23.87 15.61 14.78
C THR A 154 23.00 15.85 16.02
N GLY A 155 23.43 15.43 17.22
CA GLY A 155 22.71 15.69 18.48
C GLY A 155 21.42 14.89 18.66
N GLY A 156 21.31 13.72 18.04
CA GLY A 156 20.08 12.92 17.98
C GLY A 156 20.00 11.75 18.96
N VAL A 157 20.62 11.82 20.15
CA VAL A 157 20.38 10.82 21.21
C VAL A 157 19.53 11.43 22.33
N VAL A 158 18.24 11.06 22.27
CA VAL A 158 17.38 10.63 23.39
C VAL A 158 17.69 11.26 24.75
N PHE A 159 16.85 12.23 25.16
CA PHE A 159 16.19 12.25 26.48
C PHE A 159 14.96 13.17 26.38
N SER A 160 13.80 12.65 25.95
CA SER A 160 12.54 13.32 26.27
C SER A 160 12.05 12.81 27.62
N ASN A 161 12.35 13.60 28.65
CA ASN A 161 11.65 13.51 29.91
C ASN A 161 10.16 13.78 29.65
N LYS A 162 9.32 12.95 30.27
CA LYS A 162 7.87 13.06 30.27
C LYS A 162 7.43 14.46 30.74
N SER A 163 6.71 15.19 29.89
CA SER A 163 5.80 16.25 30.36
C SER A 163 4.69 16.51 29.34
N ASN A 164 3.45 16.42 29.81
CA ASN A 164 2.24 16.90 29.16
C ASN A 164 2.40 18.36 28.71
N ASN A 165 1.94 18.74 27.50
CA ASN A 165 0.79 19.62 27.27
C ASN A 165 0.71 20.04 25.78
N LYS A 166 -0.46 20.57 25.43
CA LYS A 166 -1.09 20.80 24.12
C LYS A 166 -0.41 21.82 23.20
N ASN A 167 -0.72 21.67 21.91
CA ASN A 167 -0.64 22.65 20.82
C ASN A 167 0.76 23.12 20.43
N GLY A 168 1.45 22.30 19.62
CA GLY A 168 2.62 22.70 18.86
C GLY A 168 2.58 22.04 17.49
N LYS A 169 2.62 22.85 16.42
CA LYS A 169 2.79 22.39 15.04
C LYS A 169 4.26 21.96 14.92
N GLU A 170 4.54 20.70 15.25
CA GLU A 170 5.90 20.17 15.19
C GLU A 170 6.25 19.83 13.74
N ASN A 171 7.08 20.68 13.14
CA ASN A 171 7.71 20.40 11.85
C ASN A 171 8.82 19.35 12.07
N THR A 172 8.44 18.08 12.23
CA THR A 172 9.39 16.96 12.24
C THR A 172 9.82 16.62 10.81
N SER A 173 10.72 17.44 10.26
CA SER A 173 11.45 17.19 9.02
C SER A 173 12.61 16.23 9.30
N GLY A 174 12.29 14.95 9.51
CA GLY A 174 13.27 13.88 9.72
C GLY A 174 12.72 12.54 9.24
N ILE A 175 13.58 11.52 9.17
CA ILE A 175 13.33 10.17 8.64
C ILE A 175 12.07 9.48 9.23
N MET A 176 11.52 10.00 10.33
CA MET A 176 10.24 9.61 10.94
C MET A 176 9.01 9.78 10.02
N SER A 177 9.06 10.66 9.01
CA SER A 177 7.99 10.82 8.00
C SER A 177 7.74 9.54 7.18
N PHE A 178 8.73 8.66 7.05
CA PHE A 178 8.65 7.45 6.22
C PHE A 178 8.04 6.22 6.93
N ILE A 179 7.63 6.35 8.19
CA ILE A 179 7.00 5.27 8.96
C ILE A 179 5.68 5.81 9.52
N ASN A 180 4.68 6.02 8.64
CA ASN A 180 3.30 6.10 9.12
C ASN A 180 2.78 4.65 9.24
N PRO A 181 2.61 4.11 10.46
CA PRO A 181 1.96 2.81 10.62
C PRO A 181 0.55 2.87 10.03
N ALA A 182 0.11 1.77 9.40
CA ALA A 182 -1.25 1.69 8.89
C ALA A 182 -2.23 1.86 10.05
N LYS A 183 -3.09 2.88 9.94
CA LYS A 183 -4.07 3.21 10.98
C LYS A 183 -5.07 2.08 11.12
N SER A 184 -5.38 1.69 12.36
CA SER A 184 -6.21 0.50 12.62
C SER A 184 -7.72 0.80 12.68
N TYR A 185 -8.09 2.06 12.85
CA TYR A 185 -9.47 2.48 13.08
C TYR A 185 -9.89 3.60 12.12
N MET A 186 -11.19 3.87 12.08
CA MET A 186 -11.75 5.02 11.40
C MET A 186 -12.95 5.57 12.16
N TYR A 187 -13.28 6.84 11.93
CA TYR A 187 -14.45 7.49 12.51
C TYR A 187 -15.12 8.39 11.48
N TRP A 188 -16.41 8.64 11.63
CA TRP A 188 -17.14 9.59 10.79
C TRP A 188 -16.92 11.02 11.29
N ASN A 189 -16.42 11.90 10.43
CA ASN A 189 -16.17 13.30 10.79
C ASN A 189 -17.35 14.24 10.44
N GLY A 190 -18.45 13.71 9.92
CA GLY A 190 -19.57 14.47 9.37
C GLY A 190 -19.70 14.31 7.86
N ASP A 191 -18.59 14.29 7.12
CA ASP A 191 -18.59 14.23 5.65
C ASP A 191 -18.02 12.93 5.08
N GLU A 192 -17.01 12.35 5.72
CA GLU A 192 -16.36 11.12 5.28
C GLU A 192 -15.78 10.34 6.48
N PHE A 193 -15.39 9.09 6.23
CA PHE A 193 -14.66 8.31 7.22
C PHE A 193 -13.17 8.70 7.20
N VAL A 194 -12.64 9.08 8.35
CA VAL A 194 -11.24 9.47 8.54
C VAL A 194 -10.50 8.42 9.35
N GLU A 195 -9.29 8.07 8.92
CA GLU A 195 -8.45 7.08 9.58
C GLU A 195 -7.81 7.62 10.88
N THR A 196 -7.76 6.76 11.91
CA THR A 196 -7.16 7.06 13.20
C THR A 196 -6.44 5.84 13.79
N ASP A 197 -5.39 6.09 14.59
CA ASP A 197 -4.66 5.06 15.34
C ASP A 197 -5.31 4.77 16.70
N SER A 198 -6.15 5.68 17.19
CA SER A 198 -6.82 5.54 18.48
C SER A 198 -8.19 4.89 18.33
N SER A 199 -8.47 3.89 19.17
CA SER A 199 -9.82 3.33 19.32
C SER A 199 -10.79 4.30 20.03
N TYR A 200 -10.31 5.45 20.49
CA TYR A 200 -11.12 6.47 21.17
C TYR A 200 -10.60 7.88 20.85
N ILE A 201 -11.47 8.72 20.28
CA ILE A 201 -11.15 10.12 19.96
C ILE A 201 -11.90 11.09 20.90
N GLY A 202 -13.07 10.70 21.38
CA GLY A 202 -13.91 11.49 22.26
C GLY A 202 -15.33 10.92 22.31
N PRO A 203 -16.20 11.47 23.17
CA PRO A 203 -17.58 10.98 23.32
C PRO A 203 -18.43 11.21 22.07
N ASP A 204 -18.10 12.21 21.25
CA ASP A 204 -18.88 12.59 20.06
C ASP A 204 -18.56 11.72 18.83
N PHE A 205 -17.52 10.90 18.89
CA PHE A 205 -17.05 10.11 17.75
C PHE A 205 -17.20 8.62 18.01
N GLU A 206 -17.99 7.97 17.19
CA GLU A 206 -18.03 6.52 17.13
C GLU A 206 -16.85 6.02 16.29
N VAL A 207 -15.91 5.37 16.96
CA VAL A 207 -14.73 4.79 16.32
C VAL A 207 -15.02 3.33 15.98
N VAL A 208 -14.81 2.97 14.72
CA VAL A 208 -15.03 1.63 14.19
C VAL A 208 -13.75 1.08 13.57
N ALA A 209 -13.68 -0.24 13.40
CA ALA A 209 -12.55 -0.88 12.72
C ALA A 209 -12.38 -0.31 11.31
N ARG A 210 -11.12 -0.15 10.86
CA ARG A 210 -10.81 0.40 9.55
C ARG A 210 -11.49 -0.41 8.44
N ASN A 211 -12.20 0.30 7.56
CA ASN A 211 -12.76 -0.26 6.34
C ASN A 211 -12.42 0.64 5.15
N GLU A 212 -11.49 0.18 4.32
CA GLU A 212 -10.98 0.98 3.20
C GLU A 212 -12.06 1.31 2.15
N HIS A 213 -13.04 0.42 1.96
CA HIS A 213 -14.14 0.68 1.03
C HIS A 213 -15.00 1.87 1.49
N LYS A 214 -15.31 1.93 2.78
CA LYS A 214 -16.05 3.07 3.36
C LYS A 214 -15.24 4.36 3.33
N ILE A 215 -13.96 4.31 3.69
CA ILE A 215 -13.06 5.49 3.64
C ILE A 215 -13.00 6.06 2.22
N ARG A 216 -12.87 5.18 1.21
CA ARG A 216 -12.70 5.60 -0.17
C ARG A 216 -14.00 6.10 -0.81
N TYR A 217 -15.11 5.39 -0.58
CA TYR A 217 -16.33 5.56 -1.37
C TYR A 217 -17.55 6.06 -0.60
N PHE A 218 -17.59 5.95 0.73
CA PHE A 218 -18.72 6.41 1.53
C PHE A 218 -18.50 7.86 1.97
N LYS A 219 -19.06 8.80 1.19
CA LYS A 219 -18.94 10.24 1.42
C LYS A 219 -20.31 10.91 1.37
N ARG A 220 -20.50 11.93 2.21
CA ARG A 220 -21.62 12.86 2.13
C ARG A 220 -21.40 13.80 0.94
N ILE A 221 -22.44 14.01 0.14
CA ILE A 221 -22.41 14.98 -0.95
C ILE A 221 -22.72 16.36 -0.35
N THR A 222 -21.67 17.14 -0.11
CA THR A 222 -21.77 18.48 0.49
C THR A 222 -22.27 19.53 -0.50
N ARG A 223 -21.90 19.40 -1.79
CA ARG A 223 -22.34 20.28 -2.88
C ARG A 223 -23.59 19.75 -3.57
N LYS A 224 -24.75 19.94 -2.94
CA LYS A 224 -26.05 19.45 -3.46
C LYS A 224 -26.46 20.15 -4.76
N ASP A 225 -25.95 21.35 -5.02
CA ASP A 225 -26.18 22.17 -6.22
C ASP A 225 -25.49 21.61 -7.48
N THR A 226 -24.48 20.74 -7.31
CA THR A 226 -23.83 20.07 -8.45
C THR A 226 -24.54 18.79 -8.85
N MET A 227 -25.56 18.36 -8.11
CA MET A 227 -26.32 17.15 -8.39
C MET A 227 -27.43 17.44 -9.40
N ASN A 228 -27.56 16.57 -10.40
CA ASN A 228 -28.69 16.55 -11.32
C ASN A 228 -29.09 15.10 -11.62
N VAL A 229 -30.20 14.89 -12.33
CA VAL A 229 -30.71 13.55 -12.61
C VAL A 229 -29.67 12.70 -13.35
N GLU A 230 -29.04 13.25 -14.37
CA GLU A 230 -28.08 12.53 -15.22
C GLU A 230 -26.84 12.04 -14.47
N ASN A 231 -26.28 12.88 -13.58
CA ASN A 231 -25.05 12.55 -12.86
C ASN A 231 -25.30 11.78 -11.55
N SER A 232 -26.50 11.88 -10.96
CA SER A 232 -26.78 11.35 -9.62
C SER A 232 -27.69 10.13 -9.60
N ILE A 233 -28.54 9.94 -10.61
CA ILE A 233 -29.47 8.80 -10.62
C ILE A 233 -28.72 7.48 -10.70
N GLY A 234 -29.12 6.53 -9.86
CA GLY A 234 -28.52 5.20 -9.80
C GLY A 234 -27.10 5.14 -9.20
N LYS A 235 -26.50 6.30 -8.88
CA LYS A 235 -25.14 6.45 -8.34
C LYS A 235 -25.11 7.07 -6.94
N THR A 236 -26.25 7.57 -6.46
CA THR A 236 -26.35 8.25 -5.17
C THR A 236 -27.44 7.64 -4.30
N TRP A 237 -27.24 7.76 -3.00
CA TRP A 237 -28.17 7.33 -1.97
C TRP A 237 -28.52 8.52 -1.09
N TYR A 238 -29.63 8.43 -0.37
CA TYR A 238 -30.09 9.50 0.49
C TYR A 238 -30.63 8.98 1.82
N SER A 239 -30.51 9.83 2.83
CA SER A 239 -31.17 9.70 4.11
C SER A 239 -32.14 10.86 4.30
N LYS A 240 -33.31 10.60 4.89
CA LYS A 240 -34.32 11.63 5.15
C LYS A 240 -34.78 11.55 6.60
N VAL A 241 -34.49 12.61 7.36
CA VAL A 241 -34.90 12.76 8.76
C VAL A 241 -35.46 14.16 8.96
N ASN A 242 -36.66 14.27 9.54
CA ASN A 242 -37.33 15.54 9.84
C ASN A 242 -37.39 16.52 8.64
N GLY A 243 -37.61 15.99 7.44
CA GLY A 243 -37.70 16.79 6.21
C GLY A 243 -36.36 17.17 5.57
N LYS A 244 -35.24 17.05 6.31
CA LYS A 244 -33.89 17.26 5.79
C LYS A 244 -33.41 16.02 5.04
N VAL A 245 -32.90 16.23 3.83
CA VAL A 245 -32.33 15.18 2.98
C VAL A 245 -30.84 15.38 2.84
N GLU A 246 -30.08 14.35 3.22
CA GLU A 246 -28.64 14.26 2.97
C GLU A 246 -28.37 13.19 1.93
N PHE A 247 -27.40 13.46 1.06
CA PHE A 247 -27.04 12.58 -0.04
C PHE A 247 -25.66 11.98 0.20
N PHE A 248 -25.46 10.77 -0.30
CA PHE A 248 -24.25 9.98 -0.12
C PHE A 248 -23.85 9.32 -1.44
N THR A 249 -22.55 9.08 -1.59
CA THR A 249 -21.95 8.47 -2.79
C THR A 249 -22.01 6.94 -2.80
N MET A 250 -22.47 6.31 -1.72
CA MET A 250 -22.53 4.85 -1.58
C MET A 250 -23.74 4.44 -0.74
N ASP A 251 -24.19 3.20 -0.92
CA ASP A 251 -25.17 2.56 -0.03
C ASP A 251 -24.59 2.32 1.37
N GLY A 252 -25.46 1.99 2.32
CA GLY A 252 -25.07 1.64 3.68
C GLY A 252 -25.99 2.26 4.72
N ILE A 253 -25.42 2.53 5.89
CA ILE A 253 -26.14 3.08 7.05
C ILE A 253 -25.64 4.48 7.28
N ASP A 254 -26.56 5.43 7.44
CA ASP A 254 -26.28 6.80 7.82
C ASP A 254 -25.56 6.83 9.19
N PRO A 255 -24.32 7.34 9.28
CA PRO A 255 -23.56 7.33 10.52
C PRO A 255 -24.18 8.20 11.62
N GLU A 256 -25.00 9.19 11.28
CA GLU A 256 -25.58 10.14 12.23
C GLU A 256 -26.89 9.63 12.84
N ASN A 257 -27.77 9.03 12.03
CA ASN A 257 -29.10 8.57 12.51
C ASN A 257 -29.31 7.05 12.49
N LYS A 258 -28.30 6.28 12.06
CA LYS A 258 -28.30 4.81 12.05
C LYS A 258 -29.37 4.18 11.17
N ARG A 259 -29.98 4.93 10.25
CA ARG A 259 -30.94 4.38 9.28
C ARG A 259 -30.24 3.96 8.00
N GLU A 260 -30.81 2.94 7.36
CA GLU A 260 -30.37 2.51 6.04
C GLU A 260 -30.62 3.61 5.00
N LEU A 261 -29.62 3.84 4.15
CA LEU A 261 -29.69 4.78 3.05
C LEU A 261 -30.54 4.22 1.91
N LYS A 262 -31.43 5.06 1.37
CA LYS A 262 -32.30 4.70 0.25
C LYS A 262 -31.66 5.13 -1.06
N ARG A 263 -31.83 4.35 -2.12
CA ARG A 263 -31.38 4.75 -3.46
C ARG A 263 -32.08 6.04 -3.88
N ALA A 264 -31.33 7.02 -4.37
CA ALA A 264 -31.89 8.29 -4.81
C ALA A 264 -32.69 8.10 -6.10
N THR A 265 -33.95 8.51 -6.08
CA THR A 265 -34.82 8.53 -7.25
C THR A 265 -34.69 9.87 -7.96
N GLU A 266 -35.10 9.92 -9.23
CA GLU A 266 -35.18 11.18 -9.98
C GLU A 266 -35.94 12.27 -9.21
N TYR A 267 -37.09 11.90 -8.62
CA TYR A 267 -37.89 12.81 -7.80
C TYR A 267 -37.11 13.37 -6.60
N ILE A 268 -36.41 12.51 -5.86
CA ILE A 268 -35.64 12.94 -4.68
C ILE A 268 -34.48 13.85 -5.10
N ILE A 269 -33.80 13.54 -6.19
CA ILE A 269 -32.73 14.38 -6.73
C ILE A 269 -33.33 15.74 -7.10
N ARG A 270 -34.28 15.81 -8.05
CA ARG A 270 -34.87 17.09 -8.51
C ARG A 270 -35.40 17.97 -7.37
N LYS A 271 -35.99 17.38 -6.33
CA LYS A 271 -36.60 18.11 -5.23
C LYS A 271 -35.61 18.59 -4.16
N TYR A 272 -34.48 17.90 -3.99
CA TYR A 272 -33.57 18.13 -2.85
C TYR A 272 -32.11 18.39 -3.25
N SER A 273 -31.71 18.16 -4.51
CA SER A 273 -30.50 18.74 -5.08
C SER A 273 -30.74 20.24 -5.29
N GLY A 274 -29.77 21.09 -4.94
CA GLY A 274 -29.93 22.54 -4.98
C GLY A 274 -30.54 22.99 -6.29
N GLU A 275 -31.75 23.55 -6.24
CA GLU A 275 -32.52 23.96 -7.41
C GLU A 275 -31.71 24.89 -8.31
N LYS A 276 -31.69 24.61 -9.61
CA LYS A 276 -31.72 25.70 -10.60
C LYS A 276 -33.16 25.79 -11.11
N PRO A 277 -33.83 26.95 -10.97
CA PRO A 277 -35.17 27.12 -11.51
C PRO A 277 -35.14 26.94 -13.03
N GLU A 278 -36.19 26.29 -13.54
CA GLU A 278 -36.34 25.97 -14.96
C GLU A 278 -36.20 27.22 -15.84
N ILE A 279 -35.34 27.12 -16.87
CA ILE A 279 -35.45 28.01 -18.03
C ILE A 279 -36.70 27.55 -18.77
N THR A 280 -37.83 28.13 -18.40
CA THR A 280 -39.07 28.08 -19.19
C THR A 280 -38.76 28.61 -20.59
N LYS A 281 -38.51 27.73 -21.56
CA LYS A 281 -38.68 28.09 -22.97
C LYS A 281 -40.18 28.21 -23.19
N ARG A 282 -40.69 29.43 -23.07
CA ARG A 282 -41.96 29.79 -23.67
C ARG A 282 -41.75 29.87 -25.19
N GLU A 283 -42.77 29.38 -25.87
CA GLU A 283 -42.97 29.21 -27.32
C GLU A 283 -42.60 30.44 -28.15
#